data_AF-A0A7S2BCN8-F1
#
_entry.id   AF-A0A7S2BCN8-F1
#
_cell.length_a   1.000
_cell.length_b   1.000
_cell.length_c   1.000
_cell.angle_alpha   90.00
_cell.angle_beta   90.00
_cell.angle_gamma   90.00
#
_symmetry.space_group_name_H-M   'P 1'
#
loop_
_entity.id
_entity.type
_entity.pdbx_description
1 polymer ?
#
loop_
_entity_poly.entity_id
_entity_poly.type
_entity_poly.pdbx_seq_one_letter_code
_entity_poly.pdbx_strand_id
1 'polypeptide(L)'
;YPQYVLDNTPANTVEAVAWHCYASNVDWTVLSAFHQANPSVSQYMTECWLHLGTGEGFFDLPNFFTGPLQNYASGVLAWILGGSVNYDVGFPGGCGQCSGIIQVDMDAGTYEKTQDYYTLGQFSKFVEKSATYLKTDGNYDYPDGTGVQTVAFRNPSGSMVVVIVNKIVTPLKVNVQLESGEGYAVEVEGSSVTTLVL
;
A
#
# COMPACT_ATOMS: atom_id res chain seq x y z
N TYR A 1 -10.83 19.66 3.07
CA TYR A 1 -9.76 20.59 2.65
C TYR A 1 -9.56 20.59 1.13
N PRO A 2 -9.19 19.50 0.44
CA PRO A 2 -8.87 19.55 -0.99
C PRO A 2 -10.03 20.04 -1.87
N GLN A 3 -11.28 19.64 -1.57
CA GLN A 3 -12.46 20.13 -2.30
C GLN A 3 -12.57 21.66 -2.25
N TYR A 4 -12.38 22.27 -1.08
CA TYR A 4 -12.42 23.73 -0.93
C TYR A 4 -11.39 24.42 -1.81
N VAL A 5 -10.18 23.86 -1.93
CA VAL A 5 -9.13 24.42 -2.81
C VAL A 5 -9.56 24.33 -4.27
N LEU A 6 -10.11 23.18 -4.70
CA LEU A 6 -10.60 22.99 -6.06
C LEU A 6 -11.73 23.97 -6.42
N ASP A 7 -12.68 24.15 -5.51
CA ASP A 7 -13.84 25.03 -5.72
C ASP A 7 -13.44 26.52 -5.81
N ASN A 8 -12.29 26.89 -5.23
CA ASN A 8 -11.84 28.28 -5.11
C ASN A 8 -10.60 28.62 -5.96
N THR A 9 -10.19 27.72 -6.85
CA THR A 9 -9.06 27.91 -7.76
C THR A 9 -9.55 27.78 -9.20
N PRO A 10 -8.96 28.50 -10.19
CA PRO A 10 -9.33 28.29 -11.58
C PRO A 10 -9.26 26.81 -11.98
N ALA A 11 -10.22 26.37 -12.79
CA ALA A 11 -10.30 24.99 -13.24
C ALA A 11 -8.96 24.51 -13.84
N ASN A 12 -8.62 23.25 -13.59
CA ASN A 12 -7.38 22.60 -14.04
C ASN A 12 -6.07 23.19 -13.48
N THR A 13 -6.12 23.97 -12.39
CA THR A 13 -4.88 24.45 -11.72
C THR A 13 -4.28 23.40 -10.78
N VAL A 14 -5.12 22.59 -10.13
CA VAL A 14 -4.70 21.55 -9.20
C VAL A 14 -4.89 20.19 -9.89
N GLU A 15 -3.78 19.54 -10.21
CA GLU A 15 -3.77 18.27 -10.95
C GLU A 15 -3.81 17.05 -10.02
N ALA A 16 -3.39 17.21 -8.75
CA ALA A 16 -3.33 16.11 -7.80
C ALA A 16 -3.57 16.55 -6.34
N VAL A 17 -4.00 15.58 -5.52
CA VAL A 17 -4.18 15.71 -4.08
C VAL A 17 -3.36 14.63 -3.35
N ALA A 18 -2.76 15.02 -2.23
CA ALA A 18 -1.99 14.16 -1.36
C ALA A 18 -2.76 13.81 -0.07
N TRP A 19 -2.62 12.57 0.39
CA TRP A 19 -3.28 12.02 1.58
C TRP A 19 -2.27 11.31 2.47
N HIS A 20 -2.44 11.43 3.79
CA HIS A 20 -1.66 10.69 4.78
C HIS A 20 -2.57 9.75 5.58
N CYS A 21 -2.00 8.75 6.26
CA CYS A 21 -2.76 7.69 6.95
C CYS A 21 -2.91 7.87 8.48
N TYR A 22 -2.57 9.02 9.06
CA TYR A 22 -2.40 9.15 10.52
C TYR A 22 -3.69 9.20 11.36
N ALA A 23 -4.86 9.05 10.74
CA ALA A 23 -6.12 9.00 11.46
C ALA A 23 -6.20 7.72 12.30
N SER A 24 -6.76 7.81 13.51
CA SER A 24 -6.98 6.63 14.37
C SER A 24 -7.94 5.60 13.76
N ASN A 25 -8.80 6.03 12.84
CA ASN A 25 -9.79 5.24 12.14
C ASN A 25 -9.69 5.52 10.64
N VAL A 26 -8.58 5.10 10.03
CA VAL A 26 -8.34 5.28 8.60
C VAL A 26 -9.48 4.65 7.79
N ASP A 27 -10.17 5.48 7.02
CA ASP A 27 -11.20 5.07 6.08
C ASP A 27 -10.79 5.53 4.68
N TRP A 28 -10.38 4.58 3.83
CA TRP A 28 -9.92 4.87 2.47
C TRP A 28 -11.07 5.19 1.51
N THR A 29 -12.33 4.96 1.87
CA THR A 29 -13.48 5.27 1.01
C THR A 29 -13.64 6.76 0.74
N VAL A 30 -13.02 7.62 1.57
CA VAL A 30 -12.93 9.06 1.33
C VAL A 30 -12.21 9.39 0.01
N LEU A 31 -11.22 8.60 -0.40
CA LEU A 31 -10.55 8.77 -1.70
C LEU A 31 -11.50 8.38 -2.85
N SER A 32 -12.31 7.33 -2.66
CA SER A 32 -13.33 6.93 -3.63
C SER A 32 -14.41 8.01 -3.80
N ALA A 33 -14.91 8.57 -2.70
CA ALA A 33 -15.87 9.68 -2.73
C ALA A 33 -15.27 10.93 -3.39
N PHE A 34 -14.00 11.23 -3.09
CA PHE A 34 -13.30 12.35 -3.72
C PHE A 34 -13.11 12.14 -5.22
N HIS A 35 -12.73 10.94 -5.66
CA HIS A 35 -12.60 10.60 -7.08
C HIS A 35 -13.92 10.73 -7.82
N GLN A 36 -15.03 10.26 -7.24
CA GLN A 36 -16.36 10.39 -7.84
C GLN A 36 -16.75 11.85 -8.08
N ALA A 37 -16.42 12.75 -7.15
CA ALA A 37 -16.66 14.18 -7.30
C ALA A 37 -15.66 14.86 -8.24
N ASN A 38 -14.42 14.36 -8.34
CA ASN A 38 -13.31 14.99 -9.06
C ASN A 38 -12.51 13.97 -9.91
N PRO A 39 -13.12 13.35 -10.94
CA PRO A 39 -12.53 12.20 -11.63
C PRO A 39 -11.26 12.54 -12.42
N SER A 40 -11.03 13.82 -12.74
CA SER A 40 -9.83 14.28 -13.45
C SER A 40 -8.66 14.64 -12.55
N VAL A 41 -8.82 14.58 -11.22
CA VAL A 41 -7.79 14.95 -10.25
C VAL A 41 -7.14 13.67 -9.70
N SER A 42 -5.83 13.54 -9.88
CA SER A 42 -5.07 12.39 -9.37
C SER A 42 -4.98 12.43 -7.84
N GLN A 43 -4.83 11.26 -7.22
CA GLN A 43 -4.69 11.14 -5.78
C GLN A 43 -3.46 10.31 -5.45
N TYR A 44 -2.72 10.69 -4.41
CA TYR A 44 -1.56 9.94 -3.92
C TYR A 44 -1.65 9.81 -2.41
N MET A 45 -1.43 8.60 -1.89
CA MET A 45 -1.15 8.43 -0.47
C MET A 45 0.35 8.65 -0.28
N THR A 46 0.72 9.82 0.23
CA THR A 46 2.11 10.29 0.21
C THR A 46 2.88 9.97 1.48
N GLU A 47 2.19 9.56 2.54
CA GLU A 47 2.85 9.26 3.80
C GLU A 47 2.01 8.35 4.71
N CYS A 48 2.66 7.28 5.14
CA CYS A 48 2.25 6.48 6.27
C CYS A 48 3.50 6.01 7.02
N TRP A 49 3.37 5.84 8.33
CA TRP A 49 4.49 5.52 9.21
C TRP A 49 4.54 4.03 9.56
N LEU A 50 5.75 3.58 9.86
CA LEU A 50 6.11 2.24 10.30
C LEU A 50 6.69 2.32 11.72
N HIS A 51 6.40 1.34 12.59
CA HIS A 51 6.69 1.42 14.03
C HIS A 51 7.35 0.17 14.62
N LEU A 52 8.62 -0.08 14.28
CA LEU A 52 9.34 -1.23 14.83
C LEU A 52 9.63 -1.15 16.34
N GLY A 53 9.56 0.03 16.97
CA GLY A 53 9.93 0.22 18.38
C GLY A 53 8.96 -0.37 19.43
N THR A 54 7.67 -0.58 19.10
CA THR A 54 6.68 -1.11 20.08
C THR A 54 5.69 -2.15 19.56
N GLY A 55 5.80 -2.62 18.31
CA GLY A 55 4.99 -3.74 17.82
C GLY A 55 4.29 -3.54 16.49
N GLU A 56 5.01 -3.10 15.46
CA GLU A 56 4.53 -3.12 14.08
C GLU A 56 3.94 -4.48 13.70
N GLY A 57 2.70 -4.46 13.25
CA GLY A 57 2.07 -5.63 12.67
C GLY A 57 2.62 -5.84 11.27
N PHE A 58 2.91 -7.08 10.90
CA PHE A 58 3.27 -7.46 9.53
C PHE A 58 2.30 -6.88 8.47
N PHE A 59 1.04 -6.64 8.85
CA PHE A 59 0.01 -6.15 7.97
C PHE A 59 -0.13 -4.62 7.86
N ASP A 60 0.64 -3.83 8.60
CA ASP A 60 0.50 -2.37 8.56
C ASP A 60 0.81 -1.83 7.16
N LEU A 61 2.00 -2.12 6.61
CA LEU A 61 2.37 -1.75 5.24
C LEU A 61 1.40 -2.28 4.18
N PRO A 62 1.10 -3.59 4.09
CA PRO A 62 0.22 -4.06 3.03
C PRO A 62 -1.19 -3.49 3.16
N ASN A 63 -1.70 -3.19 4.36
CA ASN A 63 -3.00 -2.52 4.52
C ASN A 63 -2.98 -1.09 3.96
N PHE A 64 -1.98 -0.28 4.31
CA PHE A 64 -1.91 1.09 3.80
C PHE A 64 -1.43 1.19 2.36
N PHE A 65 -0.90 0.12 1.76
CA PHE A 65 -0.66 0.02 0.32
C PHE A 65 -1.94 -0.39 -0.43
N THR A 66 -2.60 -1.47 -0.01
CA THR A 66 -3.80 -1.98 -0.71
C THR A 66 -4.98 -1.03 -0.62
N GLY A 67 -5.27 -0.50 0.57
CA GLY A 67 -6.42 0.38 0.81
C GLY A 67 -6.54 1.57 -0.15
N PRO A 68 -5.56 2.48 -0.22
CA PRO A 68 -5.64 3.62 -1.13
C PRO A 68 -5.59 3.20 -2.61
N LEU A 69 -4.85 2.14 -2.98
CA LEU A 69 -4.82 1.64 -4.36
C LEU A 69 -6.19 1.10 -4.82
N GLN A 70 -6.92 0.42 -3.94
CA GLN A 70 -8.31 0.01 -4.18
C GLN A 70 -9.27 1.21 -4.26
N ASN A 71 -8.87 2.37 -3.74
CA ASN A 71 -9.67 3.58 -3.65
C ASN A 71 -9.11 4.73 -4.52
N TYR A 72 -8.66 4.42 -5.74
CA TYR A 72 -8.28 5.41 -6.76
C TYR A 72 -7.02 6.25 -6.46
N ALA A 73 -6.18 5.84 -5.50
CA ALA A 73 -4.83 6.39 -5.41
C ALA A 73 -3.98 5.90 -6.60
N SER A 74 -3.33 6.84 -7.26
CA SER A 74 -2.39 6.60 -8.37
C SER A 74 -0.99 6.18 -7.89
N GLY A 75 -0.74 6.24 -6.58
CA GLY A 75 0.51 5.82 -5.97
C GLY A 75 0.47 5.91 -4.45
N VAL A 76 1.38 5.17 -3.83
CA VAL A 76 1.49 5.04 -2.38
C VAL A 76 2.95 5.14 -1.95
N LEU A 77 3.22 5.90 -0.89
CA LEU A 77 4.54 6.10 -0.32
C LEU A 77 4.51 5.79 1.19
N ALA A 78 5.50 5.01 1.64
CA ALA A 78 5.84 4.88 3.05
C ALA A 78 6.85 5.97 3.45
N TRP A 79 6.93 6.28 4.74
CA TRP A 79 7.65 7.45 5.21
C TRP A 79 9.18 7.35 5.11
N ILE A 80 9.82 6.47 5.89
CA ILE A 80 11.29 6.44 6.03
C ILE A 80 11.89 5.28 5.21
N LEU A 81 12.84 5.60 4.33
CA LEU A 81 13.59 4.59 3.59
C LEU A 81 14.60 3.86 4.49
N GLY A 82 15.40 4.61 5.26
CA GLY A 82 16.45 4.10 6.14
C GLY A 82 16.34 4.67 7.56
N GLY A 83 16.18 3.80 8.55
CA GLY A 83 16.16 4.13 9.98
C GLY A 83 17.42 3.66 10.69
N SER A 84 17.72 4.23 11.86
CA SER A 84 18.77 3.73 12.75
C SER A 84 18.21 2.61 13.62
N VAL A 85 18.98 1.53 13.81
CA VAL A 85 18.63 0.43 14.73
C VAL A 85 18.40 0.91 16.17
N ASN A 86 18.95 2.08 16.52
CA ASN A 86 18.80 2.71 17.83
C ASN A 86 17.67 3.75 17.89
N TYR A 87 16.98 4.03 16.78
CA TYR A 87 15.91 5.05 16.67
C TYR A 87 16.34 6.47 17.11
N ASP A 88 17.63 6.79 16.95
CA ASP A 88 18.29 7.97 17.53
C ASP A 88 18.57 9.10 16.52
N VAL A 89 18.22 8.91 15.25
CA VAL A 89 18.44 9.89 14.16
C VAL A 89 17.29 10.89 13.99
N GLY A 90 16.25 10.79 14.82
CA GLY A 90 15.09 11.69 14.79
C GLY A 90 15.36 13.07 15.40
N PHE A 91 14.64 14.09 14.93
CA PHE A 91 14.69 15.42 15.55
C PHE A 91 14.02 15.40 16.93
N PRO A 92 14.55 16.12 17.95
CA PRO A 92 13.90 16.23 19.26
C PRO A 92 12.44 16.71 19.17
N GLY A 93 11.50 15.91 19.68
CA GLY A 93 10.06 16.17 19.57
C GLY A 93 9.40 15.64 18.29
N GLY A 94 10.18 15.09 17.36
CA GLY A 94 9.69 14.29 16.25
C GLY A 94 9.37 12.85 16.67
N CYS A 95 9.16 11.98 15.68
CA CYS A 95 8.89 10.58 15.93
C CYS A 95 10.11 9.88 16.54
N GLY A 96 10.03 9.51 17.83
CA GLY A 96 11.13 8.84 18.54
C GLY A 96 11.20 7.32 18.35
N GLN A 97 10.31 6.75 17.53
CA GLN A 97 10.13 5.30 17.40
C GLN A 97 9.77 4.88 15.96
N CYS A 98 9.94 5.78 14.99
CA CYS A 98 9.65 5.48 13.59
C CYS A 98 10.73 4.58 13.02
N SER A 99 10.32 3.57 12.28
CA SER A 99 11.20 2.66 11.58
C SER A 99 11.43 3.09 10.13
N GLY A 100 12.58 2.70 9.57
CA GLY A 100 12.80 2.68 8.14
C GLY A 100 12.50 1.32 7.51
N ILE A 101 12.19 1.33 6.22
CA ILE A 101 12.08 0.12 5.40
C ILE A 101 13.41 -0.69 5.44
N ILE A 102 14.54 0.00 5.59
CA ILE A 102 15.84 -0.57 5.89
C ILE A 102 16.28 -0.05 7.27
N GLN A 103 16.85 -0.92 8.09
CA GLN A 103 17.45 -0.54 9.36
C GLN A 103 18.98 -0.56 9.23
N VAL A 104 19.62 0.50 9.72
CA VAL A 104 21.05 0.77 9.54
C VAL A 104 21.73 0.79 10.90
N ASP A 105 22.76 -0.03 11.04
CA ASP A 105 23.69 0.01 12.17
C ASP A 105 24.92 0.81 11.73
N MET A 106 24.98 2.07 12.20
CA MET A 106 26.06 2.98 11.84
C MET A 106 27.40 2.60 12.48
N ASP A 107 27.38 2.01 13.68
CA ASP A 107 28.59 1.63 14.41
C ASP A 107 29.24 0.38 13.79
N ALA A 108 28.41 -0.59 13.37
CA ALA A 108 28.86 -1.78 12.67
C ALA A 108 29.09 -1.56 11.16
N GLY A 109 28.55 -0.48 10.58
CA GLY A 109 28.59 -0.22 9.14
C GLY A 109 27.76 -1.22 8.33
N THR A 110 26.68 -1.75 8.91
CA THR A 110 25.80 -2.76 8.29
C THR A 110 24.37 -2.25 8.13
N TYR A 111 23.58 -2.98 7.36
CA TYR A 111 22.14 -2.72 7.24
C TYR A 111 21.36 -4.03 7.12
N GLU A 112 20.10 -4.00 7.52
CA GLU A 112 19.15 -5.08 7.36
C GLU A 112 17.91 -4.60 6.60
N LYS A 113 17.37 -5.51 5.77
CA LYS A 113 16.09 -5.32 5.09
C LYS A 113 14.99 -5.81 6.01
N THR A 114 14.09 -4.91 6.39
CA THR A 114 12.95 -5.26 7.25
C THR A 114 11.91 -6.08 6.49
N GLN A 115 10.91 -6.61 7.20
CA GLN A 115 9.74 -7.22 6.55
C GLN A 115 9.10 -6.26 5.52
N ASP A 116 9.05 -4.97 5.82
CA ASP A 116 8.44 -3.95 4.99
C ASP A 116 9.22 -3.71 3.69
N TYR A 117 10.54 -3.94 3.68
CA TYR A 117 11.32 -3.96 2.44
C TYR A 117 10.81 -5.05 1.49
N TYR A 118 10.60 -6.25 2.03
CA TYR A 118 10.14 -7.38 1.23
C TYR A 118 8.68 -7.19 0.80
N THR A 119 7.82 -6.69 1.70
CA THR A 119 6.42 -6.41 1.36
C THR A 119 6.31 -5.29 0.31
N LEU A 120 7.04 -4.19 0.45
CA LEU A 120 7.12 -3.15 -0.59
C LEU A 120 7.64 -3.72 -1.91
N GLY A 121 8.56 -4.68 -1.86
CA GLY A 121 9.04 -5.41 -3.03
C GLY A 121 7.95 -6.21 -3.74
N GLN A 122 6.97 -6.77 -3.03
CA GLN A 122 5.82 -7.47 -3.63
C GLN A 122 4.95 -6.54 -4.49
N PHE A 123 4.96 -5.24 -4.23
CA PHE A 123 4.29 -4.26 -5.09
C PHE A 123 5.27 -3.70 -6.13
N SER A 124 6.30 -3.00 -5.67
CA SER A 124 7.13 -2.11 -6.52
C SER A 124 8.03 -2.85 -7.52
N LYS A 125 8.38 -4.12 -7.27
CA LYS A 125 9.19 -4.91 -8.20
C LYS A 125 8.38 -5.37 -9.42
N PHE A 126 7.07 -5.54 -9.27
CA PHE A 126 6.22 -6.19 -10.25
C PHE A 126 5.23 -5.22 -10.92
N VAL A 127 4.74 -4.22 -10.20
CA VAL A 127 3.85 -3.18 -10.74
C VAL A 127 4.70 -2.06 -11.34
N GLU A 128 4.68 -1.94 -12.67
CA GLU A 128 5.45 -0.95 -13.41
C GLU A 128 4.82 0.45 -13.30
N LYS A 129 5.65 1.48 -13.47
CA LYS A 129 5.15 2.86 -13.59
C LYS A 129 4.16 2.94 -14.76
N SER A 130 3.01 3.59 -14.52
CA SER A 130 1.90 3.71 -15.48
C SER A 130 1.09 2.43 -15.70
N ALA A 131 1.23 1.43 -14.83
CA ALA A 131 0.30 0.31 -14.79
C ALA A 131 -1.13 0.80 -14.53
N THR A 132 -2.09 0.18 -15.21
CA THR A 132 -3.51 0.49 -15.05
C THR A 132 -4.11 -0.41 -13.99
N TYR A 133 -4.73 0.17 -12.96
CA TYR A 133 -5.47 -0.61 -11.95
C TYR A 133 -6.63 -1.37 -12.61
N LEU A 134 -6.81 -2.62 -12.20
CA LEU A 134 -7.92 -3.48 -12.63
C LEU A 134 -8.87 -3.67 -11.44
N LYS A 135 -10.14 -3.33 -11.63
CA LYS A 135 -11.16 -3.58 -10.62
C LYS A 135 -11.19 -5.08 -10.32
N THR A 136 -11.08 -5.41 -9.04
CA THR A 136 -11.00 -6.79 -8.56
C THR A 136 -12.11 -7.02 -7.53
N ASP A 137 -12.87 -8.10 -7.72
CA ASP A 137 -13.84 -8.59 -6.74
C ASP A 137 -13.23 -9.74 -5.91
N GLY A 138 -13.85 -10.10 -4.78
CA GLY A 138 -13.41 -11.24 -3.94
C GLY A 138 -12.59 -10.86 -2.71
N ASN A 139 -12.36 -9.57 -2.47
CA ASN A 139 -11.83 -9.07 -1.19
C ASN A 139 -12.83 -9.35 -0.06
N TYR A 140 -12.32 -9.73 1.11
CA TYR A 140 -13.13 -10.02 2.28
C TYR A 140 -12.38 -9.72 3.58
N ASP A 141 -12.97 -8.93 4.47
CA ASP A 141 -12.45 -8.69 5.81
C ASP A 141 -13.37 -9.33 6.87
N TYR A 142 -12.77 -10.04 7.82
CA TYR A 142 -13.47 -10.50 9.02
C TYR A 142 -13.55 -9.37 10.06
N PRO A 143 -14.52 -9.42 11.00
CA PRO A 143 -14.65 -8.42 12.06
C PRO A 143 -13.43 -8.31 12.99
N ASP A 144 -12.56 -9.33 13.02
CA ASP A 144 -11.32 -9.35 13.80
C ASP A 144 -10.13 -8.71 13.08
N GLY A 145 -10.34 -8.16 11.87
CA GLY A 145 -9.32 -7.51 11.05
C GLY A 145 -8.54 -8.47 10.15
N THR A 146 -8.77 -9.79 10.23
CA THR A 146 -8.21 -10.77 9.28
C THR A 146 -8.99 -10.76 7.96
N GLY A 147 -8.64 -11.65 7.03
CA GLY A 147 -9.28 -11.75 5.72
C GLY A 147 -8.28 -11.75 4.57
N VAL A 148 -8.77 -11.43 3.37
CA VAL A 148 -7.98 -11.41 2.14
C VAL A 148 -8.23 -10.12 1.38
N GLN A 149 -7.14 -9.43 1.04
CA GLN A 149 -7.17 -8.21 0.24
C GLN A 149 -6.32 -8.41 -1.02
N THR A 150 -6.75 -7.79 -2.11
CA THR A 150 -6.15 -7.93 -3.43
C THR A 150 -6.14 -6.60 -4.17
N VAL A 151 -5.09 -6.40 -4.95
CA VAL A 151 -5.02 -5.36 -5.97
C VAL A 151 -4.45 -5.97 -7.23
N ALA A 152 -5.02 -5.61 -8.38
CA ALA A 152 -4.57 -6.09 -9.67
C ALA A 152 -4.26 -4.93 -10.61
N PHE A 153 -3.26 -5.14 -11.46
CA PHE A 153 -2.77 -4.13 -12.40
C PHE A 153 -2.45 -4.77 -13.75
N ARG A 154 -2.64 -3.99 -14.82
CA ARG A 154 -2.07 -4.29 -16.13
C ARG A 154 -0.88 -3.38 -16.37
N ASN A 155 0.30 -3.96 -16.47
CA ASN A 155 1.52 -3.22 -16.79
C ASN A 155 1.49 -2.72 -18.25
N PRO A 156 2.24 -1.66 -18.58
CA PRO A 156 2.43 -1.22 -19.97
C PRO A 156 3.03 -2.31 -20.88
N SER A 157 3.85 -3.21 -20.31
CA SER A 157 4.37 -4.40 -20.99
C SER A 157 3.29 -5.41 -21.39
N GLY A 158 2.08 -5.29 -20.85
CA GLY A 158 0.94 -6.17 -21.10
C GLY A 158 0.74 -7.25 -20.05
N SER A 159 1.74 -7.50 -19.18
CA SER A 159 1.63 -8.44 -18.06
C SER A 159 0.55 -8.01 -17.06
N MET A 160 -0.15 -8.98 -16.49
CA MET A 160 -1.08 -8.74 -15.39
C MET A 160 -0.42 -9.10 -14.07
N VAL A 161 -0.55 -8.23 -13.08
CA VAL A 161 0.03 -8.40 -11.76
C VAL A 161 -1.08 -8.41 -10.74
N VAL A 162 -1.10 -9.42 -9.88
CA VAL A 162 -2.07 -9.52 -8.77
C VAL A 162 -1.30 -9.65 -7.49
N VAL A 163 -1.46 -8.69 -6.57
CA VAL A 163 -0.91 -8.75 -5.22
C VAL A 163 -2.01 -9.20 -4.29
N ILE A 164 -1.77 -10.28 -3.54
CA ILE A 164 -2.71 -10.90 -2.61
C ILE A 164 -2.13 -10.79 -1.20
N VAL A 165 -2.88 -10.20 -0.29
CA VAL A 165 -2.57 -10.07 1.14
C VAL A 165 -3.48 -11.04 1.89
N ASN A 166 -2.92 -12.15 2.35
CA ASN A 166 -3.62 -13.12 3.18
C ASN A 166 -3.35 -12.83 4.66
N LYS A 167 -4.33 -12.23 5.33
CA LYS A 167 -4.29 -11.92 6.76
C LYS A 167 -4.75 -13.09 7.64
N ILE A 168 -5.12 -14.22 7.04
CA ILE A 168 -5.51 -15.43 7.73
C ILE A 168 -4.25 -16.27 7.99
N VAL A 169 -4.15 -16.84 9.19
CA VAL A 169 -2.97 -17.62 9.63
C VAL A 169 -2.77 -18.91 8.85
N THR A 170 -3.79 -19.42 8.16
CA THR A 170 -3.73 -20.65 7.37
C THR A 170 -3.57 -20.34 5.88
N PRO A 171 -2.89 -21.23 5.12
CA PRO A 171 -2.87 -21.13 3.67
C PRO A 171 -4.26 -21.17 3.04
N LEU A 172 -4.41 -20.49 1.91
CA LEU A 172 -5.64 -20.41 1.13
C LEU A 172 -5.40 -20.86 -0.31
N LYS A 173 -6.37 -21.56 -0.89
CA LYS A 173 -6.42 -21.78 -2.33
C LYS A 173 -7.21 -20.65 -2.96
N VAL A 174 -6.52 -19.81 -3.73
CA VAL A 174 -7.12 -18.68 -4.44
C VAL A 174 -7.23 -19.03 -5.92
N ASN A 175 -8.41 -18.86 -6.49
CA ASN A 175 -8.63 -18.94 -7.93
C ASN A 175 -8.74 -17.52 -8.49
N VAL A 176 -7.73 -17.09 -9.24
CA VAL A 176 -7.75 -15.83 -9.98
C VAL A 176 -8.42 -16.08 -11.31
N GLN A 177 -9.59 -15.47 -11.51
CA GLN A 177 -10.37 -15.59 -12.74
C GLN A 177 -10.30 -14.28 -13.51
N LEU A 178 -9.84 -14.35 -14.76
CA LEU A 178 -9.86 -13.23 -15.69
C LEU A 178 -11.20 -13.15 -16.41
N GLU A 179 -11.59 -11.95 -16.84
CA GLU A 179 -12.79 -11.73 -17.67
C GLU A 179 -12.71 -12.47 -19.01
N SER A 180 -11.49 -12.80 -19.49
CA SER A 180 -11.27 -13.61 -20.69
C SER A 180 -11.78 -15.06 -20.54
N GLY A 181 -12.06 -15.51 -19.32
CA GLY A 181 -12.38 -16.90 -19.00
C GLY A 181 -11.18 -17.73 -18.53
N GLU A 182 -9.96 -17.20 -18.61
CA GLU A 182 -8.76 -17.86 -18.08
C GLU A 182 -8.73 -17.82 -16.54
N GLY A 183 -8.32 -18.94 -15.93
CA GLY A 183 -8.29 -19.09 -14.47
C GLY A 183 -6.97 -19.68 -13.99
N TYR A 184 -6.46 -19.16 -12.88
CA TYR A 184 -5.22 -19.58 -12.25
C TYR A 184 -5.48 -19.94 -10.79
N ALA A 185 -5.21 -21.19 -10.42
CA ALA A 185 -5.27 -21.64 -9.03
C ALA A 185 -3.88 -21.48 -8.39
N VAL A 186 -3.81 -20.78 -7.26
CA VAL A 186 -2.58 -20.61 -6.49
C VAL A 186 -2.84 -20.92 -5.02
N GLU A 187 -1.86 -21.52 -4.36
CA GLU A 187 -1.82 -21.62 -2.91
C GLU A 187 -1.10 -20.38 -2.36
N VAL A 188 -1.82 -19.60 -1.55
CA VAL A 188 -1.32 -18.41 -0.89
C VAL A 188 -1.07 -18.75 0.57
N GLU A 189 0.17 -18.63 1.02
CA GLU A 189 0.55 -18.98 2.38
C GLU A 189 -0.21 -18.18 3.43
N GLY A 190 -0.34 -18.76 4.62
CA GLY A 190 -0.90 -18.08 5.78
C GLY A 190 -0.05 -16.88 6.18
N SER A 191 -0.68 -15.82 6.63
CA SER A 191 -0.04 -14.58 7.07
C SER A 191 0.98 -14.01 6.07
N SER A 192 0.59 -13.83 4.80
CA SER A 192 1.54 -13.56 3.72
C SER A 192 1.12 -12.44 2.76
N VAL A 193 2.08 -11.95 1.98
CA VAL A 193 1.85 -11.11 0.79
C VAL A 193 2.48 -11.82 -0.41
N THR A 194 1.65 -12.17 -1.38
CA THR A 194 2.03 -12.97 -2.55
C THR A 194 1.70 -12.21 -3.82
N THR A 195 2.66 -12.09 -4.73
CA THR A 195 2.45 -11.46 -6.04
C THR A 195 2.50 -12.49 -7.16
N LEU A 196 1.46 -12.49 -8.00
CA LEU A 196 1.38 -13.25 -9.23
C LEU A 196 1.68 -12.34 -10.42
N VAL A 197 2.42 -12.86 -11.38
CA VAL A 197 2.61 -12.23 -12.69
C VAL A 197 2.09 -13.21 -13.74
N LEU A 198 1.06 -12.76 -14.47
CA LEU A 198 0.31 -13.53 -15.47
C LEU A 198 0.60 -13.00 -16.87
#